data_AF-A0A1J5P060-F1
#
_entry.id   AF-A0A1J5P060-F1
#
_cell.length_a   1.000
_cell.length_b   1.000
_cell.length_c   1.000
_cell.angle_alpha   90.00
_cell.angle_beta   90.00
_cell.angle_gamma   90.00
#
_symmetry.space_group_name_H-M   'P 1'
#
loop_
_entity.id
_entity.type
_entity.pdbx_description
1 polymer ?
#
loop_
_entity_poly.entity_id
_entity_poly.type
_entity_poly.pdbx_seq_one_letter_code
_entity_poly.pdbx_strand_id
1 'polypeptide(L)' 'MLGDKVGSIHRIGAVAQGAGACNGWTFWHIETKKGLKLIDELRAEIRSEMAAG' A
#
# COMPACT_ATOMS: atom_id res chain seq x y z
N MET A 1 -13.98 -13.39 -0.22
CA MET A 1 -13.24 -13.03 -1.44
C MET A 1 -13.51 -11.57 -1.78
N LEU A 2 -12.48 -10.79 -2.16
CA LEU A 2 -12.65 -9.38 -2.50
C LEU A 2 -13.51 -9.16 -3.76
N GLY A 3 -13.51 -10.08 -4.73
CA GLY A 3 -14.35 -10.01 -5.93
C GLY A 3 -14.10 -8.74 -6.74
N ASP A 4 -15.12 -8.21 -7.41
CA ASP A 4 -15.03 -7.01 -8.26
C ASP A 4 -15.03 -5.68 -7.48
N LYS A 5 -14.60 -5.69 -6.21
CA LYS A 5 -14.59 -4.48 -5.38
C LYS A 5 -13.47 -3.55 -5.81
N VAL A 6 -13.85 -2.36 -6.27
CA VAL A 6 -12.93 -1.27 -6.61
C VAL A 6 -12.98 -0.20 -5.53
N GLY A 7 -11.83 0.34 -5.15
CA GLY A 7 -11.71 1.37 -4.14
C GLY A 7 -10.27 1.79 -3.91
N SER A 8 -10.05 2.79 -3.05
CA SER A 8 -8.71 3.21 -2.66
C SER A 8 -7.96 2.09 -1.92
N ILE A 9 -6.63 2.19 -1.88
CA ILE A 9 -5.76 1.25 -1.15
C ILE A 9 -6.17 1.10 0.33
N HIS A 10 -6.72 2.16 0.92
CA HIS A 10 -7.25 2.19 2.28
C HIS A 10 -8.57 1.43 2.38
N ARG A 11 -9.53 1.71 1.48
CA ARG A 11 -10.85 1.07 1.48
C ARG A 11 -10.73 -0.42 1.23
N ILE A 12 -9.95 -0.81 0.23
CA ILE A 12 -9.75 -2.23 -0.12
C ILE A 12 -8.93 -2.95 0.96
N GLY A 13 -7.93 -2.30 1.55
CA GLY A 13 -7.20 -2.85 2.69
C GLY A 13 -8.09 -3.07 3.93
N ALA A 14 -9.06 -2.21 4.18
CA ALA A 14 -10.02 -2.37 5.28
C ALA A 14 -10.97 -3.55 5.01
N VAL A 15 -11.49 -3.66 3.79
CA VAL A 15 -12.35 -4.78 3.37
C VAL A 15 -11.58 -6.11 3.44
N ALA A 16 -10.32 -6.14 3.00
CA ALA A 16 -9.48 -7.35 3.04
C ALA A 16 -9.25 -7.87 4.45
N GLN A 17 -9.13 -6.97 5.44
CA GLN A 17 -8.90 -7.31 6.84
C GLN A 17 -10.20 -7.52 7.64
N GLY A 18 -11.37 -7.22 7.07
CA GLY A 18 -12.62 -7.16 7.83
C GLY A 18 -12.64 -6.06 8.90
N ALA A 19 -11.89 -4.98 8.69
CA ALA A 19 -11.73 -3.88 9.63
C ALA A 19 -12.50 -2.62 9.18
N GLY A 20 -12.73 -1.69 10.12
CA GLY A 20 -13.38 -0.40 9.81
C GLY A 20 -12.50 0.58 9.02
N ALA A 21 -11.17 0.45 9.15
CA ALA A 21 -10.19 1.30 8.47
C ALA A 21 -8.89 0.53 8.22
N CYS A 22 -8.07 1.03 7.29
CA CYS A 22 -6.74 0.51 7.01
C CYS A 22 -5.82 1.61 6.50
N ASN A 23 -4.58 1.64 6.99
CA ASN A 23 -3.50 2.37 6.33
C ASN A 23 -2.95 1.52 5.18
N GLY A 24 -3.44 1.73 3.96
CA GLY A 24 -3.05 0.95 2.79
C GLY A 24 -1.55 1.03 2.46
N TRP A 25 -0.89 2.14 2.82
CA TRP A 25 0.54 2.31 2.59
C TRP A 25 1.38 1.26 3.30
N THR A 26 1.02 0.94 4.54
CA THR A 26 1.75 -0.01 5.40
C THR A 26 1.11 -1.41 5.40
N PHE A 27 0.15 -1.67 4.52
CA PHE A 27 -0.53 -2.97 4.41
C PHE A 27 -0.20 -3.67 3.09
N TRP A 28 -0.22 -2.94 1.97
CA TRP A 28 0.06 -3.51 0.67
C TRP A 28 1.57 -3.60 0.41
N HIS A 29 1.95 -4.69 -0.25
CA HIS A 29 3.32 -4.97 -0.62
C HIS A 29 3.44 -5.16 -2.13
N ILE A 30 4.63 -4.89 -2.66
CA ILE A 30 5.06 -5.43 -3.95
C ILE A 30 6.05 -6.56 -3.73
N GLU A 31 6.07 -7.52 -4.65
CA GLU A 31 7.12 -8.53 -4.69
C GLU A 31 8.39 -7.93 -5.31
N THR A 32 9.52 -8.20 -4.68
CA THR A 32 10.84 -7.83 -5.18
C THR A 32 11.77 -9.04 -5.14
N LYS A 33 12.96 -8.93 -5.76
CA LYS A 33 14.01 -9.95 -5.66
C LYS A 33 14.48 -10.21 -4.21
N LYS A 34 14.23 -9.28 -3.29
CA LYS A 34 14.62 -9.37 -1.87
C LYS A 34 13.46 -9.80 -0.96
N GLY A 35 12.29 -10.14 -1.54
CA GLY A 35 11.07 -10.43 -0.82
C GLY A 35 10.04 -9.30 -0.92
N LEU A 36 9.06 -9.31 0.00
CA LEU A 36 7.99 -8.33 0.04
C LEU A 36 8.51 -6.97 0.52
N LYS A 37 8.15 -5.91 -0.21
CA LYS A 37 8.46 -4.52 0.15
C LYS A 37 7.16 -3.73 0.29
N LEU A 38 7.04 -2.91 1.32
CA LEU A 38 5.85 -2.08 1.50
C LEU A 38 5.75 -1.01 0.42
N ILE A 39 4.54 -0.71 -0.03
CA ILE A 39 4.35 0.41 -0.96
C ILE A 39 4.68 1.77 -0.30
N ASP A 40 4.65 1.85 1.03
CA ASP A 40 5.09 3.05 1.76
C ASP A 40 6.58 3.35 1.56
N GLU A 41 7.42 2.32 1.45
CA GLU A 41 8.86 2.51 1.23
C GLU A 41 9.12 3.15 -0.14
N LEU A 42 8.35 2.76 -1.18
CA LEU A 42 8.43 3.39 -2.50
C LEU A 42 7.95 4.85 -2.46
N ARG A 43 6.90 5.12 -1.67
CA ARG A 43 6.42 6.49 -1.45
C ARG A 43 7.50 7.35 -0.78
N ALA A 44 8.25 6.79 0.16
CA ALA A 44 9.33 7.48 0.84
C ALA A 44 10.49 7.80 -0.13
N GLU A 45 10.85 6.86 -1.01
CA GLU A 45 11.87 7.08 -2.06
C GLU A 45 11.51 8.28 -2.95
N ILE A 46 10.29 8.29 -3.51
CA ILE A 46 9.82 9.40 -4.36
C ILE A 46 9.82 10.73 -3.59
N ARG A 47 9.36 10.75 -2.33
CA ARG A 47 9.35 11.97 -1.52
C ARG A 47 10.76 12.49 -1.23
N SER A 48 11.72 11.59 -1.02
CA SER A 48 13.12 11.95 -0.83
C SER A 48 13.70 12.58 -2.10
N GLU A 49 13.38 12.04 -3.28
CA GLU A 49 13.81 12.59 -4.57
C GLU A 49 13.18 13.96 -4.84
N MET A 50 11.88 14.12 -4.56
CA MET A 50 11.18 15.41 -4.71
C MET A 50 11.70 16.50 -3.79
N ALA A 51 12.20 16.16 -2.61
CA ALA A 51 12.79 17.12 -1.67
C ALA A 51 14.23 17.54 -2.04
N ALA A 52 14.88 16.79 -2.92
CA ALA A 52 16.26 17.03 -3.35
C ALA A 52 16.37 17.88 -4.63
N GLY A 53 15.25 18.17 -5.29
CA GLY A 53 15.16 19.06 -6.46
C GLY A 53 14.62 20.44 -6.10
#